data_AF-A0A660M8Z6-F1
#
_entry.id   AF-A0A660M8Z6-F1
#
_cell.length_a   1.000
_cell.length_b   1.000
_cell.length_c   1.000
_cell.angle_alpha   90.00
_cell.angle_beta   90.00
_cell.angle_gamma   90.00
#
_symmetry.space_group_name_H-M   'P 1'
#
loop_
_entity.id
_entity.type
_entity.pdbx_description
1 polymer ?
#
loop_
_entity_poly.entity_id
_entity_poly.type
_entity_poly.pdbx_seq_one_letter_code
_entity_poly.pdbx_strand_id
1 'polypeptide(L)'
;NDQVSCLFGSEKEGCTDGTGIFQTIVNVILFIVGAVAVIMIVIGGVRYTVSNGDSNAVTGAKNTIMYAIVGLVVAIIAYALVNFVVVNIGANQGQ
;
A
#
# COMPACT_ATOMS: atom_id res chain seq x y z
N ASN A 1 0.19 11.90 16.67
CA ASN A 1 0.05 12.02 15.20
C ASN A 1 1.27 11.33 14.57
N ASP A 2 1.46 10.05 14.91
CA ASP A 2 2.80 9.43 14.87
C ASP A 2 2.75 8.10 14.08
N GLN A 3 1.56 7.53 13.92
CA GLN A 3 1.27 6.30 13.18
C GLN A 3 1.46 6.45 11.66
N VAL A 4 1.24 7.66 11.13
CA VAL A 4 1.40 7.98 9.70
C VAL A 4 2.88 8.15 9.32
N SER A 5 3.70 8.68 10.23
CA SER A 5 5.15 8.85 10.02
C SER A 5 5.89 7.51 9.93
N CYS A 6 5.46 6.51 10.71
CA CYS A 6 5.98 5.14 10.64
C CYS A 6 5.62 4.43 9.31
N LEU A 7 4.51 4.83 8.66
CA LEU A 7 4.00 4.21 7.42
C LEU A 7 4.76 4.66 6.16
N PHE A 8 5.36 5.85 6.19
CA PHE A 8 6.14 6.41 5.08
C PHE A 8 7.66 6.25 5.23
N GLY A 9 8.13 5.53 6.26
CA GLY A 9 9.51 5.07 6.35
C GLY A 9 10.58 6.16 6.50
N SER A 10 10.23 7.35 6.98
CA SER A 10 11.20 8.46 7.13
C SER A 10 11.92 8.51 8.48
N GLU A 11 11.42 7.88 9.55
CA GLU A 11 12.08 7.88 10.85
C GLU A 11 12.25 6.46 11.43
N LYS A 12 13.49 6.16 11.84
CA LYS A 12 13.89 4.91 12.51
C LYS A 12 13.76 4.95 14.03
N GLU A 13 13.28 6.03 14.62
CA GLU A 13 13.30 6.21 16.08
C GLU A 13 11.88 6.48 16.59
N GLY A 14 11.23 5.44 17.14
CA GLY A 14 10.09 5.67 18.05
C GLY A 14 8.87 4.76 17.93
N CYS A 15 8.74 3.91 16.90
CA CYS A 15 7.54 3.07 16.76
C CYS A 15 7.79 1.70 17.44
N THR A 16 7.79 1.64 18.77
CA THR A 16 7.82 0.36 19.50
C THR A 16 6.92 0.45 20.72
N ASP A 17 5.64 0.20 20.50
CA ASP A 17 4.71 -0.17 21.56
C ASP A 17 4.03 -1.50 21.17
N GLY A 18 4.46 -2.58 21.81
CA GLY A 18 3.77 -3.88 21.86
C GLY A 18 4.01 -4.90 20.75
N THR A 19 4.34 -4.50 19.52
CA THR A 19 4.34 -5.42 18.35
C THR A 19 5.58 -5.30 17.46
N GLY A 20 6.77 -5.26 18.06
CA GLY A 20 8.04 -4.98 17.36
C GLY A 20 8.34 -5.87 16.15
N ILE A 21 7.89 -7.13 16.16
CA ILE A 21 8.09 -8.06 15.03
C ILE A 21 7.12 -7.77 13.89
N PHE A 22 5.86 -7.45 14.19
CA PHE A 22 4.83 -7.20 13.17
C PHE A 22 5.10 -5.90 12.43
N GLN A 23 5.45 -4.82 13.13
CA GLN A 23 5.82 -3.56 12.47
C GLN A 23 7.07 -3.71 11.61
N THR A 24 8.07 -4.47 12.06
CA THR A 24 9.28 -4.73 11.26
C THR A 24 8.95 -5.45 9.96
N ILE A 25 8.11 -6.50 10.03
CA ILE A 25 7.70 -7.28 8.84
C ILE A 25 6.87 -6.41 7.90
N VAL A 26 5.89 -5.66 8.42
CA VAL A 26 5.03 -4.79 7.61
C VAL A 26 5.84 -3.68 6.93
N ASN A 27 6.79 -3.04 7.62
CA ASN A 27 7.61 -1.98 7.05
C ASN A 27 8.51 -2.49 5.90
N VAL A 28 9.13 -3.67 6.07
CA VAL A 28 9.92 -4.32 5.00
C VAL A 28 9.05 -4.64 3.79
N ILE A 29 7.85 -5.19 4.01
CA ILE A 29 6.93 -5.51 2.92
C ILE A 29 6.44 -4.23 2.23
N LEU A 30 6.09 -3.18 2.99
CA LEU A 30 5.65 -1.89 2.44
C LEU A 30 6.74 -1.22 1.60
N PHE A 31 8.01 -1.31 2.00
CA PHE A 31 9.11 -0.78 1.21
C PHE A 31 9.25 -1.49 -0.15
N ILE A 32 9.16 -2.82 -0.16
CA ILE A 32 9.21 -3.62 -1.40
C ILE A 32 7.98 -3.35 -2.27
N VAL A 33 6.78 -3.36 -1.69
CA VAL A 33 5.53 -3.09 -2.40
C VAL A 33 5.51 -1.67 -2.97
N GLY A 34 5.99 -0.67 -2.21
CA GLY A 34 6.11 0.71 -2.67
C GLY A 34 7.07 0.85 -3.85
N ALA A 35 8.24 0.22 -3.78
CA ALA A 35 9.19 0.21 -4.90
C ALA A 35 8.62 -0.47 -6.16
N VAL A 36 7.98 -1.65 -5.99
CA VAL A 36 7.34 -2.39 -7.09
C VAL A 36 6.17 -1.59 -7.69
N ALA A 37 5.37 -0.91 -6.86
CA ALA A 37 4.26 -0.09 -7.30
C ALA A 37 4.72 1.07 -8.20
N VAL A 38 5.78 1.78 -7.81
CA VAL A 38 6.36 2.86 -8.63
C VAL A 38 6.85 2.32 -9.98
N ILE A 39 7.54 1.18 -9.99
CA ILE A 39 8.01 0.55 -11.23
C ILE A 39 6.84 0.18 -12.16
N MET A 40 5.78 -0.44 -11.63
CA MET A 40 4.59 -0.77 -12.43
C MET A 40 3.86 0.47 -12.98
N ILE A 41 3.79 1.55 -12.21
CA ILE A 41 3.18 2.82 -12.67
C ILE A 41 3.97 3.39 -13.84
N VAL A 42 5.30 3.40 -13.77
CA VAL A 42 6.15 3.89 -14.87
C VAL A 42 5.98 3.05 -16.14
N ILE A 43 6.02 1.72 -16.01
CA ILE A 43 5.87 0.81 -17.17
C ILE A 43 4.45 0.90 -17.77
N GLY A 44 3.42 0.95 -16.93
CA GLY A 44 2.03 1.10 -17.35
C GLY A 44 1.77 2.46 -18.01
N GLY A 45 2.36 3.53 -17.48
CA GLY A 45 2.26 4.88 -18.02
C GLY A 45 2.91 5.00 -19.40
N VAL A 46 4.13 4.49 -19.57
CA VAL A 46 4.82 4.49 -20.87
C VAL A 46 4.01 3.69 -21.90
N ARG A 47 3.55 2.47 -21.55
CA ARG A 47 2.71 1.65 -22.44
C ARG A 47 1.39 2.33 -22.82
N TYR A 48 0.75 3.03 -21.88
CA TYR A 48 -0.48 3.77 -22.12
C TYR A 48 -0.26 4.91 -23.13
N THR A 49 0.84 5.65 -22.99
CA THR A 49 1.18 6.75 -23.93
C THR A 49 1.61 6.25 -25.31
N VAL A 50 2.27 5.09 -25.41
CA VAL A 50 2.77 4.54 -26.69
C VAL A 50 1.69 3.89 -27.55
N SER A 51 0.50 3.64 -27.01
CA SER A 51 -0.58 2.88 -27.68
C SER A 51 -1.28 3.64 -28.84
N ASN A 52 -0.85 4.86 -29.19
CA ASN A 52 -1.03 5.57 -30.47
C ASN A 52 -2.36 5.30 -31.25
N GLY A 53 -3.51 5.31 -30.58
CA GLY A 53 -4.83 5.30 -31.24
C GLY A 53 -5.44 3.94 -31.59
N ASP A 54 -4.81 2.80 -31.23
CA ASP A 54 -5.50 1.52 -31.30
C ASP A 54 -6.41 1.37 -30.06
N SER A 55 -7.72 1.49 -30.27
CA SER A 55 -8.76 1.37 -29.24
C SER A 55 -8.64 0.10 -28.40
N ASN A 56 -8.11 -0.99 -28.97
CA ASN A 56 -7.91 -2.25 -28.27
C ASN A 56 -6.73 -2.17 -27.29
N ALA A 57 -5.63 -1.55 -27.71
CA ALA A 57 -4.47 -1.31 -26.85
C ALA A 57 -4.79 -0.32 -25.72
N VAL A 58 -5.58 0.72 -26.00
CA VAL A 58 -6.05 1.68 -25.00
C VAL A 58 -6.97 1.02 -23.98
N THR A 59 -7.90 0.16 -24.42
CA THR A 59 -8.81 -0.56 -23.52
C THR A 59 -8.05 -1.53 -22.61
N GLY A 60 -7.10 -2.29 -23.17
CA GLY A 60 -6.22 -3.16 -22.37
C GLY A 60 -5.36 -2.40 -21.35
N ALA A 61 -4.86 -1.22 -21.74
CA ALA A 61 -4.09 -0.36 -20.84
C ALA A 61 -4.99 0.24 -19.72
N LYS A 62 -6.21 0.67 -20.03
CA LYS A 62 -7.19 1.14 -19.03
C LYS A 62 -7.55 0.07 -18.01
N ASN A 63 -7.79 -1.17 -18.45
CA ASN A 63 -8.07 -2.27 -17.53
C ASN A 63 -6.88 -2.54 -16.61
N THR A 64 -5.65 -2.52 -17.17
CA THR A 64 -4.43 -2.70 -16.37
C THR A 64 -4.29 -1.61 -15.30
N ILE A 65 -4.55 -0.35 -15.66
CA ILE A 65 -4.54 0.79 -14.71
C ILE A 65 -5.64 0.60 -13.66
N MET A 66 -6.84 0.16 -14.05
CA MET A 66 -7.94 -0.07 -13.12
C MET A 66 -7.60 -1.16 -12.09
N TYR A 67 -6.97 -2.27 -12.51
CA TYR A 67 -6.49 -3.31 -11.59
C TYR A 67 -5.40 -2.80 -10.64
N ALA A 68 -4.47 -1.97 -11.11
CA ALA A 68 -3.45 -1.36 -10.27
C ALA A 68 -4.05 -0.45 -9.19
N ILE A 69 -5.06 0.37 -9.57
CA ILE A 69 -5.79 1.23 -8.62
C ILE A 69 -6.56 0.38 -7.60
N VAL A 70 -7.23 -0.69 -8.03
CA VAL A 70 -7.94 -1.59 -7.13
C VAL A 70 -6.99 -2.21 -6.11
N GLY A 71 -5.79 -2.63 -6.52
CA GLY A 71 -4.77 -3.13 -5.60
C GLY A 71 -4.36 -2.11 -4.52
N LEU A 72 -4.19 -0.85 -4.91
CA LEU A 72 -3.89 0.25 -3.97
C LEU A 72 -5.04 0.47 -2.97
N VAL A 73 -6.27 0.52 -3.46
CA VAL A 73 -7.47 0.71 -2.61
C VAL A 73 -7.61 -0.43 -1.60
N VAL A 74 -7.41 -1.68 -2.05
CA VAL A 74 -7.45 -2.85 -1.17
C VAL A 74 -6.37 -2.79 -0.09
N ALA A 75 -5.15 -2.37 -0.41
CA ALA A 75 -4.08 -2.22 0.56
C ALA A 75 -4.42 -1.17 1.65
N ILE A 76 -5.01 -0.04 1.25
CA ILE A 76 -5.46 1.02 2.18
C ILE A 76 -6.56 0.48 3.11
N ILE A 77 -7.55 -0.24 2.56
CA ILE A 77 -8.64 -0.83 3.35
C ILE A 77 -8.10 -1.88 4.32
N ALA A 78 -7.20 -2.76 3.86
CA ALA A 78 -6.59 -3.78 4.71
C ALA A 78 -5.87 -3.16 5.93
N TYR A 79 -5.13 -2.06 5.72
CA TYR A 79 -4.48 -1.34 6.81
C TYR A 79 -5.50 -0.77 7.81
N ALA A 80 -6.56 -0.13 7.32
CA ALA A 80 -7.63 0.41 8.18
C ALA A 80 -8.30 -0.69 9.02
N LEU A 81 -8.58 -1.84 8.41
CA LEU A 81 -9.18 -2.99 9.10
C LEU A 81 -8.25 -3.58 10.16
N VAL A 82 -6.95 -3.72 9.88
CA VAL A 82 -5.99 -4.22 10.88
C VAL A 82 -5.92 -3.28 12.08
N ASN A 83 -5.86 -1.97 11.86
CA ASN A 83 -5.88 -1.00 12.96
C ASN A 83 -7.18 -1.06 13.76
N PHE A 84 -8.32 -1.22 13.07
CA PHE A 84 -9.60 -1.40 13.74
C PHE A 84 -9.59 -2.66 14.62
N VAL A 85 -9.07 -3.79 14.14
CA VAL A 85 -8.98 -5.03 14.92
C VAL A 85 -8.01 -4.88 16.09
N VAL A 86 -6.82 -4.30 15.90
CA VAL A 86 -5.82 -4.10 16.95
C VAL A 86 -6.35 -3.17 18.05
N VAL A 87 -6.99 -2.07 17.67
CA VAL A 87 -7.57 -1.12 18.63
C VAL A 87 -8.73 -1.76 19.38
N ASN A 88 -9.68 -2.38 18.69
CA ASN A 88 -10.85 -2.94 19.36
C ASN A 88 -10.52 -4.21 20.14
N ILE A 89 -9.73 -5.15 19.61
CA ILE A 89 -9.38 -6.38 20.35
C ILE A 89 -8.34 -6.10 21.44
N GLY A 90 -7.38 -5.19 21.21
CA GLY A 90 -6.38 -4.81 22.21
C GLY A 90 -6.96 -3.96 23.35
N ALA A 91 -7.97 -3.11 23.08
CA ALA A 91 -8.62 -2.30 24.11
C ALA A 91 -9.69 -3.03 24.93
N ASN A 92 -10.28 -4.12 24.41
CA ASN A 92 -11.34 -4.88 25.10
C ASN A 92 -10.83 -6.00 26.04
N GLN A 93 -9.51 -6.13 26.24
CA GLN A 93 -8.88 -7.07 27.20
C GLN A 93 -8.57 -6.41 28.57
N GLY A 94 -9.20 -5.27 28.88
CA GLY A 94 -8.88 -4.44 30.05
C GLY A 94 -10.08 -3.96 30.87
N GLN A 95 -11.22 -4.65 30.83
CA GLN A 95 -12.24 -4.57 31.88
C GLN A 95 -12.53 -5.97 32.43
#